data_AF-A0A9D9GN10-F1
#
_entry.id   AF-A0A9D9GN10-F1
#
_cell.length_a   1.000
_cell.length_b   1.000
_cell.length_c   1.000
_cell.angle_alpha   90.00
_cell.angle_beta   90.00
_cell.angle_gamma   90.00
#
_symmetry.space_group_name_H-M   'P 1'
#
loop_
_entity.id
_entity.type
_entity.pdbx_description
1 polymer ?
#
loop_
_entity_poly.entity_id
_entity_poly.type
_entity_poly.pdbx_seq_one_letter_code
_entity_poly.pdbx_strand_id
1 'polypeptide(L)'
;LSAWRIEVVVPAGISVSTAAAYRGIVPRDHRPSALSSILRRPVTEWKDLLVNDFEATVFAAYPALAALKQDLYDRGAVYAAMSGSGSALFGLFEK
;
A
#
# COMPACT_ATOMS: atom_id res chain seq x y z
N LEU A 1 7.30 -4.09 -17.99
CA LEU A 1 7.94 -4.19 -16.65
C LEU A 1 9.45 -3.88 -16.66
N SER A 2 10.10 -3.67 -17.81
CA SER A 2 11.54 -3.38 -17.87
C SER A 2 11.96 -2.06 -17.22
N ALA A 3 11.05 -1.07 -17.12
CA ALA A 3 11.28 0.27 -16.58
C ALA A 3 11.19 0.39 -15.05
N TRP A 4 10.73 -0.65 -14.34
CA TRP A 4 10.46 -0.57 -12.90
C TRP A 4 11.30 -1.55 -12.10
N ARG A 5 11.71 -1.12 -10.91
CA ARG A 5 12.29 -1.95 -9.86
C ARG A 5 11.32 -1.99 -8.68
N ILE A 6 11.04 -3.19 -8.19
CA ILE A 6 10.16 -3.38 -7.02
C ILE A 6 11.02 -3.71 -5.82
N GLU A 7 10.88 -2.96 -4.75
CA GLU A 7 11.42 -3.33 -3.45
C GLU A 7 10.30 -3.83 -2.54
N VAL A 8 10.59 -4.87 -1.76
CA VAL A 8 9.66 -5.43 -0.77
C VAL A 8 10.32 -5.36 0.59
N VAL A 9 9.61 -4.81 1.57
CA VAL A 9 10.04 -4.68 2.96
C VAL A 9 9.12 -5.54 3.82
N VAL A 10 9.71 -6.51 4.52
CA VAL A 10 9.00 -7.36 5.50
C VAL A 10 9.49 -6.95 6.89
N PRO A 11 8.68 -6.22 7.68
CA PRO A 11 9.11 -5.73 8.98
C PRO A 11 9.30 -6.89 9.96
N ALA A 12 10.47 -6.94 10.59
CA ALA A 12 10.77 -7.93 11.62
C ALA A 12 9.86 -7.71 12.85
N GLY A 13 9.31 -8.80 13.39
CA GLY A 13 8.52 -8.75 14.63
C GLY A 13 7.10 -8.17 14.49
N ILE A 14 6.68 -7.73 13.29
CA ILE A 14 5.32 -7.26 13.04
C ILE A 14 4.61 -8.26 12.14
N SER A 15 3.61 -8.95 12.69
CA SER A 15 2.69 -9.80 11.94
C SER A 15 1.26 -9.34 12.21
N VAL A 16 0.51 -9.09 11.14
CA VAL A 16 -0.88 -8.65 11.22
C VAL A 16 -1.77 -9.85 10.98
N SER A 17 -2.61 -10.20 11.96
CA SER A 17 -3.64 -11.23 11.76
C SER A 17 -4.61 -10.77 10.69
N THR A 18 -4.83 -11.59 9.66
CA THR A 18 -5.84 -11.32 8.62
C THR A 18 -7.21 -11.06 9.25
N ALA A 19 -7.62 -11.86 10.23
CA ALA A 19 -8.88 -11.64 10.95
C ALA A 19 -8.92 -10.26 11.64
N ALA A 20 -7.81 -9.79 12.20
CA ALA A 20 -7.73 -8.45 12.79
C ALA A 20 -7.83 -7.34 11.75
N ALA A 21 -7.15 -7.48 10.62
CA ALA A 21 -7.21 -6.52 9.53
C ALA A 21 -8.64 -6.36 8.98
N TYR A 22 -9.35 -7.48 8.78
CA TYR A 22 -10.73 -7.47 8.30
C TYR A 22 -11.74 -6.93 9.32
N ARG A 23 -11.54 -7.14 10.62
CA ARG A 23 -12.46 -6.63 11.66
C ARG A 23 -12.62 -5.10 11.64
N GLY A 24 -11.60 -4.37 11.19
CA GLY A 24 -11.65 -2.91 11.09
C GLY A 24 -12.22 -2.39 9.76
N ILE A 25 -12.41 -3.25 8.75
CA ILE A 25 -12.83 -2.80 7.43
C ILE A 25 -14.31 -2.48 7.41
N VAL A 26 -14.62 -1.29 6.91
CA VAL A 26 -15.97 -0.89 6.54
C VAL A 26 -16.04 -0.89 5.01
N PRO A 27 -16.79 -1.82 4.39
CA PRO A 27 -17.02 -1.80 2.95
C PRO A 27 -17.57 -0.43 2.53
N ARG A 28 -17.00 0.13 1.46
CA ARG A 28 -17.46 1.39 0.88
C ARG A 28 -18.24 1.06 -0.38
N ASP A 29 -19.53 1.38 -0.39
CA ASP A 29 -20.43 1.10 -1.52
C ASP A 29 -20.04 1.87 -2.80
N HIS A 30 -19.29 2.98 -2.65
CA HIS A 30 -18.92 3.84 -3.75
C HIS A 30 -17.43 4.20 -3.70
N ARG A 31 -16.64 3.62 -4.61
CA ARG A 31 -15.34 4.18 -5.00
C ARG A 31 -15.55 5.16 -6.16
N PRO A 32 -14.92 6.34 -6.14
CA PRO A 32 -15.05 7.33 -7.23
C PRO A 32 -14.58 6.79 -8.59
N SER A 33 -13.73 5.77 -8.59
CA SER A 33 -13.14 5.20 -9.79
C SER A 33 -13.03 3.69 -9.69
N ALA A 34 -13.30 3.02 -10.81
CA ALA A 34 -13.08 1.59 -10.93
C ALA A 34 -11.57 1.28 -10.89
N LEU A 35 -11.19 0.15 -10.29
CA LEU A 35 -9.78 -0.28 -10.26
C LEU A 35 -9.18 -0.34 -11.67
N SER A 36 -9.95 -0.82 -12.65
CA SER A 36 -9.50 -0.92 -14.04
C SER A 36 -9.21 0.43 -14.70
N SER A 37 -9.87 1.52 -14.30
CA SER A 37 -9.55 2.86 -14.82
C SER A 37 -8.27 3.41 -14.17
N ILE A 38 -8.08 3.17 -12.87
CA ILE A 38 -6.88 3.58 -12.14
C ILE A 38 -5.64 2.89 -12.71
N LEU A 39 -5.69 1.59 -12.98
CA LEU A 39 -4.56 0.81 -13.53
C LEU A 39 -4.13 1.26 -14.94
N ARG A 40 -4.96 2.03 -15.65
CA ARG A 40 -4.62 2.62 -16.96
C ARG A 40 -3.98 4.01 -16.84
N ARG A 41 -4.01 4.63 -15.66
CA ARG A 41 -3.32 5.90 -15.39
C ARG A 41 -1.81 5.65 -15.25
N PRO A 42 -0.97 6.67 -15.52
CA PRO A 42 0.44 6.65 -15.14
C PRO A 42 0.64 6.25 -13.67
N VAL A 43 1.68 5.48 -13.38
CA VAL A 43 2.00 5.00 -12.01
C VAL A 43 2.21 6.17 -11.04
N THR A 44 2.66 7.31 -11.53
CA THR A 44 2.82 8.56 -10.78
C THR A 44 1.50 9.08 -10.18
N GLU A 45 0.35 8.71 -10.74
CA GLU A 45 -0.97 9.07 -10.22
C GLU A 45 -1.51 8.04 -9.21
N TRP A 46 -0.86 6.88 -9.06
CA TRP A 46 -1.41 5.79 -8.25
C TRP A 46 -1.38 6.07 -6.76
N LYS A 47 -0.46 6.91 -6.27
CA LYS A 47 -0.31 7.23 -4.85
C LYS A 47 -1.63 7.65 -4.19
N ASP A 48 -2.43 8.45 -4.90
CA ASP A 48 -3.69 9.00 -4.38
C ASP A 48 -4.93 8.25 -4.88
N LEU A 49 -4.78 7.37 -5.89
CA LEU A 49 -5.89 6.68 -6.55
C LEU A 49 -5.97 5.20 -6.19
N LEU A 50 -4.84 4.51 -6.10
CA LEU A 50 -4.74 3.08 -5.84
C LEU A 50 -4.45 2.84 -4.36
N VAL A 51 -5.50 2.85 -3.55
CA VAL A 51 -5.38 2.70 -2.09
C VAL A 51 -5.84 1.33 -1.64
N ASN A 52 -5.06 0.73 -0.74
CA ASN A 52 -5.41 -0.49 -0.03
C ASN A 52 -6.21 -0.13 1.24
N ASP A 53 -7.46 -0.59 1.32
CA ASP A 53 -8.37 -0.24 2.42
C ASP A 53 -7.89 -0.72 3.80
N PHE A 54 -7.07 -1.77 3.85
CA PHE A 54 -6.48 -2.25 5.10
C PHE A 54 -5.50 -1.25 5.70
N GLU A 55 -4.86 -0.39 4.91
CA GLU A 55 -3.84 0.53 5.42
C GLU A 55 -4.42 1.47 6.49
N ALA A 56 -5.64 1.96 6.32
CA ALA A 56 -6.25 2.87 7.30
C ALA A 56 -6.38 2.22 8.69
N THR A 57 -6.82 0.96 8.74
CA THR A 57 -7.05 0.25 10.00
C THR A 57 -5.76 -0.31 10.57
N VAL A 58 -4.92 -0.89 9.72
CA VAL A 58 -3.65 -1.52 10.11
C VAL A 58 -2.62 -0.47 10.51
N PHE A 59 -2.53 0.68 9.84
CA PHE A 59 -1.57 1.72 10.23
C PHE A 59 -1.97 2.43 11.51
N ALA A 60 -3.27 2.52 11.83
CA ALA A 60 -3.72 3.01 13.13
C ALA A 60 -3.25 2.08 14.28
N ALA A 61 -3.27 0.77 14.06
CA ALA A 61 -2.80 -0.22 15.04
C ALA A 61 -1.27 -0.38 15.04
N TYR A 62 -0.61 -0.18 13.90
CA TYR A 62 0.83 -0.35 13.71
C TYR A 62 1.44 0.87 12.98
N PRO A 63 1.63 2.01 13.68
CA PRO A 63 2.15 3.24 13.04
C PRO A 63 3.52 3.08 12.38
N ALA A 64 4.33 2.12 12.83
CA ALA A 64 5.60 1.78 12.19
C ALA A 64 5.45 1.35 10.72
N LEU A 65 4.32 0.74 10.33
CA LEU A 65 4.07 0.37 8.94
C LEU A 65 3.80 1.61 8.06
N ALA A 66 3.13 2.62 8.59
CA ALA A 66 2.98 3.90 7.90
C ALA A 66 4.34 4.60 7.72
N ALA A 67 5.19 4.56 8.75
CA ALA A 67 6.54 5.10 8.66
C ALA A 67 7.38 4.37 7.60
N LEU A 68 7.28 3.03 7.51
CA LEU A 68 7.95 2.26 6.45
C LEU A 68 7.43 2.59 5.05
N LYS A 69 6.12 2.85 4.90
CA LYS A 69 5.56 3.32 3.63
C LYS A 69 6.13 4.68 3.25
N GLN A 70 6.27 5.59 4.22
CA GLN A 70 6.86 6.90 4.00
C GLN A 70 8.36 6.79 3.66
N ASP A 71 9.12 5.93 4.33
CA ASP A 71 10.53 5.67 3.99
C ASP A 71 10.71 5.21 2.54
N LEU A 72 9.83 4.33 2.04
CA LEU A 72 9.84 3.94 0.63
C LEU A 72 9.66 5.13 -0.30
N TYR A 73 8.74 6.05 0.02
CA TYR A 73 8.55 7.29 -0.74
C TYR A 73 9.76 8.22 -0.64
N ASP A 74 10.32 8.40 0.56
CA ASP A 74 11.48 9.26 0.80
C ASP A 74 12.73 8.75 0.06
N ARG A 75 12.81 7.44 -0.17
CA ARG A 75 13.84 6.78 -0.98
C ARG A 75 13.59 6.85 -2.49
N GLY A 76 12.51 7.48 -2.92
CA GLY A 76 12.19 7.72 -4.33
C GLY A 76 11.20 6.73 -4.95
N ALA A 77 10.41 6.00 -4.17
CA ALA A 77 9.33 5.21 -4.73
C ALA A 77 8.29 6.14 -5.39
N VAL A 78 7.90 5.83 -6.63
CA VAL A 78 6.80 6.51 -7.32
C VAL A 78 5.46 6.08 -6.72
N TYR A 79 5.36 4.83 -6.28
CA TYR A 79 4.19 4.29 -5.60
C TYR A 79 4.64 3.30 -4.54
N ALA A 80 4.05 3.36 -3.35
CA ALA A 80 4.26 2.39 -2.29
C ALA A 80 2.93 2.01 -1.64
N ALA A 81 2.80 0.75 -1.27
CA ALA A 81 1.61 0.23 -0.59
C ALA A 81 1.93 -1.00 0.26
N MET A 82 1.03 -1.26 1.21
CA MET A 82 0.99 -2.52 1.93
C MET A 82 0.43 -3.63 1.03
N SER A 83 1.02 -4.82 1.07
CA SER A 83 0.55 -6.00 0.34
C SER A 83 -0.57 -6.71 1.11
N GLY A 84 -1.80 -6.66 0.58
CA GLY A 84 -2.97 -7.31 1.19
C GLY A 84 -3.25 -6.77 2.59
N SER A 85 -3.49 -7.65 3.57
CA SER A 85 -3.67 -7.26 4.98
C SER A 85 -2.37 -6.90 5.71
N GLY A 86 -1.22 -6.91 5.02
CA GLY A 86 0.09 -6.69 5.62
C GLY A 86 0.71 -7.94 6.23
N SER A 87 1.86 -7.81 6.91
CA SER A 87 2.58 -6.57 7.25
C SER A 87 3.58 -6.09 6.19
N ALA A 88 3.78 -6.85 5.10
CA ALA A 88 4.74 -6.50 4.07
C ALA A 88 4.32 -5.22 3.32
N LEU A 89 5.29 -4.38 3.01
CA LEU A 89 5.14 -3.21 2.15
C LEU A 89 5.98 -3.39 0.89
N PHE A 90 5.61 -2.71 -0.18
CA PHE A 90 6.40 -2.66 -1.39
C PHE A 90 6.42 -1.25 -1.97
N GLY A 91 7.49 -0.93 -2.69
CA GLY A 91 7.66 0.31 -3.43
C GLY A 91 8.01 0.01 -4.90
N LEU A 92 7.47 0.82 -5.80
CA LEU A 92 7.80 0.85 -7.22
C LEU A 92 8.73 2.03 -7.48
N PHE A 93 9.91 1.75 -8.05
CA PHE A 93 10.93 2.73 -8.38
C PHE A 93 11.20 2.70 -9.88
N GLU A 94 11.42 3.87 -10.49
CA GLU A 94 11.98 3.93 -11.84
C GLU A 94 13.41 3.35 -11.83
N LYS A 95 13.79 2.69 -12.92
CA LYS A 95 15.17 2.22 -13.13
C LYS A 95 16.07 3.31 -13.68
#